data_AF-A0AAE3K4S1-F1
#
_entry.id   AF-A0AAE3K4S1-F1
#
_cell.length_a   1.000
_cell.length_b   1.000
_cell.length_c   1.000
_cell.angle_alpha   90.00
_cell.angle_beta   90.00
_cell.angle_gamma   90.00
#
_symmetry.space_group_name_H-M   'P 1'
#
loop_
_entity.id
_entity.type
_entity.pdbx_description
1 polymer ?
#
loop_
_entity_poly.entity_id
_entity_poly.type
_entity_poly.pdbx_seq_one_letter_code
_entity_poly.pdbx_strand_id
1 'polypeptide(L)'
;MTAADTKGLEIPDCVIPLCINGKEFRLYATSGLSDTLVALAEEAVRLSVLTKDGNRSSVTVKFLERAIDGILGDGAVDGIFGEREPDICGLCDIVTYIAAEFADYGKMRLDRMARIGGDAE
;
A
#
# COMPACT_ATOMS: atom_id res chain seq x y z
N MET A 1 -44.45 10.75 -9.09
CA MET A 1 -43.56 9.79 -8.41
C MET A 1 -42.17 10.38 -8.43
N THR A 2 -41.70 10.82 -7.27
CA THR A 2 -40.38 11.44 -7.07
C THR A 2 -39.29 10.40 -7.27
N ALA A 3 -38.29 10.75 -8.07
CA ALA A 3 -37.04 9.99 -8.16
C ALA A 3 -36.49 9.89 -6.74
N ALA A 4 -36.39 8.66 -6.22
CA ALA A 4 -35.68 8.43 -4.98
C ALA A 4 -34.23 8.87 -5.22
N ASP A 5 -33.80 9.87 -4.46
CA ASP A 5 -32.39 10.25 -4.33
C ASP A 5 -31.61 9.01 -3.89
N THR A 6 -31.07 8.24 -4.84
CA THR A 6 -29.92 7.38 -4.56
C THR A 6 -28.76 8.30 -4.27
N LYS A 7 -28.71 8.83 -3.05
CA LYS A 7 -27.48 9.36 -2.46
C LYS A 7 -26.48 8.22 -2.52
N GLY A 8 -25.64 8.23 -3.56
CA GLY A 8 -24.48 7.37 -3.63
C GLY A 8 -23.74 7.50 -2.31
N LEU A 9 -23.41 6.36 -1.71
CA LEU A 9 -22.62 6.34 -0.49
C LEU A 9 -21.23 6.87 -0.87
N GLU A 10 -21.01 8.18 -0.73
CA GLU A 10 -19.67 8.77 -0.84
C GLU A 10 -18.89 8.29 0.37
N ILE A 11 -18.10 7.24 0.17
CA ILE A 11 -17.14 6.79 1.19
C ILE A 11 -15.91 7.68 1.02
N PRO A 12 -15.57 8.53 2.00
CA PRO A 12 -14.43 9.44 1.89
C PRO A 12 -13.16 8.65 1.64
N ASP A 13 -12.27 9.20 0.80
CA ASP A 13 -10.89 8.74 0.74
C ASP A 13 -10.30 8.79 2.14
N CYS A 14 -9.89 7.63 2.64
CA CYS A 14 -9.41 7.50 3.99
C CYS A 14 -7.89 7.44 4.00
N VAL A 15 -7.31 8.18 4.94
CA VAL A 15 -5.87 8.27 5.12
C VAL A 15 -5.48 7.34 6.27
N ILE A 16 -4.58 6.40 5.99
CA ILE A 16 -3.95 5.52 6.96
C ILE A 16 -2.62 6.17 7.35
N PRO A 17 -2.44 6.59 8.62
CA PRO A 17 -1.16 7.09 9.09
C PRO A 17 -0.18 5.92 9.24
N LEU A 18 1.02 6.06 8.68
CA LEU A 18 2.08 5.07 8.77
C LEU A 18 3.28 5.66 9.52
N CYS A 19 3.96 4.85 10.33
CA CYS A 19 5.21 5.24 10.96
C CYS A 19 6.30 4.25 10.56
N ILE A 20 7.24 4.70 9.71
CA ILE A 20 8.31 3.87 9.17
C ILE A 20 9.64 4.50 9.56
N ASN A 21 10.44 3.77 10.34
CA ASN A 21 11.73 4.24 10.85
C ASN A 21 11.64 5.61 11.57
N GLY A 22 10.57 5.83 12.34
CA GLY A 22 10.30 7.08 13.07
C GLY A 22 9.81 8.24 12.20
N LYS A 23 9.54 8.02 10.91
CA LYS A 23 8.96 9.02 10.00
C LYS A 23 7.49 8.76 9.75
N GLU A 24 6.71 9.82 9.72
CA GLU A 24 5.28 9.76 9.48
C GLU A 24 4.97 9.86 7.97
N PHE A 25 4.18 8.93 7.47
CA PHE A 25 3.67 8.92 6.10
C PHE A 25 2.15 8.82 6.10
N ARG A 26 1.54 9.21 4.98
CA ARG A 26 0.09 9.13 4.76
C ARG A 26 -0.18 8.21 3.59
N LEU A 27 -0.78 7.08 3.88
CA LEU A 27 -1.23 6.13 2.87
C LEU A 27 -2.68 6.42 2.52
N TYR A 28 -2.94 6.78 1.27
CA TYR A 28 -4.29 7.05 0.79
C TYR A 28 -4.94 5.74 0.34
N ALA A 29 -5.95 5.28 1.09
CA ALA A 29 -6.69 4.05 0.83
C ALA A 29 -7.68 4.22 -0.34
N THR A 30 -7.14 4.50 -1.52
CA THR A 30 -7.89 4.62 -2.78
C THR A 30 -8.21 3.22 -3.34
N SER A 31 -9.19 3.14 -4.25
CA SER A 31 -9.50 1.90 -4.95
C SER A 31 -8.29 1.34 -5.73
N GLY A 32 -7.40 2.21 -6.23
CA GLY A 32 -6.21 1.82 -7.00
C GLY A 32 -5.03 1.33 -6.16
N LEU A 33 -5.04 1.53 -4.84
CA LEU A 33 -3.96 1.06 -3.97
C LEU A 33 -3.93 -0.48 -3.89
N SER A 34 -5.09 -1.13 -3.84
CA SER A 34 -5.19 -2.59 -3.85
C SER A 34 -4.59 -3.17 -5.13
N ASP A 35 -4.94 -2.60 -6.29
CA ASP A 35 -4.40 -3.03 -7.58
C ASP A 35 -2.88 -2.82 -7.66
N THR A 36 -2.40 -1.71 -7.09
CA THR A 36 -0.96 -1.41 -7.00
C THR A 36 -0.21 -2.43 -6.15
N LEU A 37 -0.78 -2.82 -5.00
CA LEU A 37 -0.20 -3.85 -4.12
C LEU A 37 -0.20 -5.24 -4.78
N VAL A 38 -1.25 -5.57 -5.54
CA VAL A 38 -1.31 -6.82 -6.32
C VAL A 38 -0.25 -6.81 -7.44
N ALA A 39 -0.15 -5.72 -8.21
CA ALA A 39 0.86 -5.59 -9.26
C ALA A 39 2.29 -5.68 -8.71
N LEU A 40 2.53 -5.12 -7.51
CA LEU A 40 3.79 -5.29 -6.78
C LEU A 40 4.09 -6.75 -6.44
N ALA A 41 3.09 -7.49 -5.96
CA ALA A 41 3.24 -8.90 -5.64
C ALA A 41 3.52 -9.76 -6.89
N GLU A 42 2.79 -9.53 -7.99
CA GLU A 42 3.00 -10.22 -9.26
C GLU A 42 4.40 -9.95 -9.83
N GLU A 43 4.84 -8.69 -9.78
CA GLU A 43 6.17 -8.30 -10.25
C GLU A 43 7.27 -8.87 -9.34
N ALA A 44 7.06 -8.94 -8.02
CA ALA A 44 7.98 -9.62 -7.10
C ALA A 44 8.12 -11.11 -7.42
N VAL A 45 7.01 -11.81 -7.72
CA VAL A 45 7.04 -13.20 -8.19
C VAL A 45 7.81 -13.33 -9.50
N ARG A 46 7.53 -12.46 -10.48
CA ARG A 46 8.24 -12.44 -11.77
C ARG A 46 9.74 -12.25 -11.59
N LEU A 47 10.13 -11.33 -10.72
CA LEU A 47 11.53 -11.05 -10.41
C LEU A 47 12.19 -12.21 -9.65
N SER A 48 11.49 -12.91 -8.75
CA SER A 48 12.01 -14.08 -8.03
C SER A 48 12.34 -15.29 -8.94
N VAL A 49 11.66 -15.42 -10.08
CA VAL A 49 11.95 -16.46 -11.08
C VAL A 49 13.18 -16.09 -11.91
N LEU A 50 13.39 -14.78 -12.13
CA LEU A 50 14.51 -14.23 -12.88
C LEU A 50 15.81 -14.13 -12.04
N THR A 51 15.79 -14.27 -10.72
CA THR A 51 16.97 -14.05 -9.86
C THR A 51 18.03 -15.16 -9.86
N LYS A 52 17.90 -16.21 -10.70
CA LYS A 52 18.91 -17.30 -10.79
C LYS A 52 20.26 -16.90 -11.43
N ASP A 53 20.37 -15.75 -12.12
CA ASP A 53 21.54 -15.38 -12.95
C ASP A 53 22.36 -14.15 -12.48
N GLY A 54 22.59 -14.01 -11.17
CA GLY A 54 23.78 -13.32 -10.62
C GLY A 54 23.96 -11.80 -10.74
N ASN A 55 23.26 -11.07 -11.64
CA ASN A 55 23.51 -9.62 -11.87
C ASN A 55 22.25 -8.72 -11.71
N ARG A 56 21.25 -9.16 -10.94
CA ARG A 56 19.86 -8.65 -11.02
C ARG A 56 19.32 -7.93 -9.76
N SER A 57 20.09 -7.87 -8.67
CA SER A 57 19.66 -7.22 -7.41
C SER A 57 19.32 -5.74 -7.61
N SER A 58 20.07 -5.00 -8.45
CA SER A 58 19.85 -3.56 -8.63
C SER A 58 18.57 -3.18 -9.37
N VAL A 59 18.05 -4.04 -10.26
CA VAL A 59 16.80 -3.79 -10.99
C VAL A 59 15.59 -3.96 -10.07
N THR A 60 15.57 -5.04 -9.28
CA THR A 60 14.52 -5.30 -8.30
C THR A 60 14.52 -4.25 -7.19
N VAL A 61 15.69 -3.85 -6.71
CA VAL A 61 15.85 -2.76 -5.75
C VAL A 61 15.24 -1.47 -6.30
N LYS A 62 15.66 -1.01 -7.48
CA LYS A 62 15.10 0.21 -8.11
C LYS A 62 13.61 0.14 -8.38
N PHE A 63 13.08 -1.04 -8.72
CA PHE A 63 11.65 -1.23 -8.88
C PHE A 63 10.90 -1.02 -7.56
N LEU A 64 11.37 -1.66 -6.48
CA LEU A 64 10.77 -1.52 -5.16
C LEU A 64 10.89 -0.08 -4.63
N GLU A 65 12.03 0.58 -4.84
CA GLU A 65 12.22 1.99 -4.48
C GLU A 65 11.15 2.88 -5.12
N ARG A 66 11.01 2.76 -6.45
CA ARG A 66 10.00 3.54 -7.20
C ARG A 66 8.58 3.23 -6.78
N ALA A 67 8.29 1.98 -6.43
CA ALA A 67 6.98 1.59 -5.97
C ALA A 67 6.66 2.18 -4.60
N ILE A 68 7.62 2.18 -3.67
CA ILE A 68 7.47 2.77 -2.35
C ILE A 68 7.29 4.29 -2.47
N ASP A 69 8.11 4.97 -3.27
CA ASP A 69 7.95 6.39 -3.55
C ASP A 69 6.60 6.70 -4.22
N GLY A 70 6.15 5.85 -5.15
CA GLY A 70 4.83 6.00 -5.78
C GLY A 70 3.66 5.85 -4.80
N ILE A 71 3.83 5.08 -3.73
CA ILE A 71 2.79 4.85 -2.70
C ILE A 71 2.83 5.91 -1.60
N LEU A 72 4.03 6.26 -1.12
CA LEU A 72 4.23 7.11 0.05
C LEU A 72 4.55 8.57 -0.29
N GLY A 73 4.85 8.86 -1.55
CA GLY A 73 5.30 10.16 -2.07
C GLY A 73 6.77 10.15 -2.48
N ASP A 74 7.10 10.98 -3.46
CA ASP A 74 8.47 11.11 -4.00
C ASP A 74 9.52 11.35 -2.89
N GLY A 75 10.60 10.56 -2.90
CA GLY A 75 11.68 10.66 -1.93
C GLY A 75 11.40 9.99 -0.58
N ALA A 76 10.33 9.19 -0.46
CA ALA A 76 10.04 8.42 0.74
C ALA A 76 11.16 7.42 1.07
N VAL A 77 11.72 6.74 0.06
CA VAL A 77 12.83 5.79 0.23
C VAL A 77 14.06 6.49 0.80
N ASP A 78 14.51 7.58 0.17
CA ASP A 78 15.64 8.38 0.66
C ASP A 78 15.37 8.87 2.08
N GLY A 79 14.12 9.23 2.38
CA GLY A 79 13.66 9.55 3.71
C GLY A 79 13.87 8.37 4.69
N ILE A 80 13.36 7.19 4.37
CA ILE A 80 13.35 6.04 5.29
C ILE A 80 14.76 5.52 5.55
N PHE A 81 15.60 5.44 4.51
CA PHE A 81 16.94 4.87 4.60
C PHE A 81 18.01 5.90 5.02
N GLY A 82 17.81 7.17 4.71
CA GLY A 82 18.75 8.25 5.00
C GLY A 82 20.04 8.10 4.19
N GLU A 83 21.18 8.04 4.87
CA GLU A 83 22.49 7.84 4.21
C GLU A 83 22.79 6.38 3.86
N ARG A 84 21.94 5.44 4.29
CA ARG A 84 22.14 4.01 4.04
C ARG A 84 21.64 3.64 2.64
N GLU A 85 22.40 2.80 1.95
CA GLU A 85 21.92 2.22 0.69
C GLU A 85 20.73 1.28 0.97
N PRO A 86 19.59 1.43 0.27
CA PRO A 86 18.45 0.53 0.42
C PRO A 86 18.82 -0.89 -0.02
N ASP A 87 18.66 -1.84 0.89
CA ASP A 87 18.76 -3.26 0.54
C ASP A 87 17.38 -3.86 0.24
N ILE A 88 17.38 -4.97 -0.50
CA ILE A 88 16.16 -5.63 -0.96
C ILE A 88 15.27 -6.11 0.21
N CYS A 89 15.86 -6.53 1.33
CA CYS A 89 15.10 -6.98 2.49
C CYS A 89 14.39 -5.79 3.15
N GLY A 90 15.10 -4.68 3.38
CA GLY A 90 14.50 -3.47 3.93
C GLY A 90 13.36 -2.91 3.07
N LEU A 91 13.50 -2.96 1.74
CA LEU A 91 12.44 -2.55 0.81
C LEU A 91 11.23 -3.50 0.87
N CYS A 92 11.46 -4.82 0.94
CA CYS A 92 10.39 -5.81 1.12
C CYS A 92 9.66 -5.65 2.46
N ASP A 93 10.38 -5.34 3.54
CA ASP A 93 9.80 -5.10 4.86
C ASP A 93 8.85 -3.89 4.83
N ILE A 94 9.22 -2.81 4.14
CA ILE A 94 8.37 -1.63 3.94
C ILE A 94 7.11 -1.98 3.17
N VAL A 95 7.22 -2.68 2.04
CA VAL A 95 6.05 -3.10 1.24
C VAL A 95 5.13 -4.01 2.06
N THR A 96 5.71 -4.94 2.82
CA THR A 96 4.96 -5.85 3.69
C THR A 96 4.21 -5.09 4.78
N TYR A 97 4.87 -4.11 5.40
CA TYR A 97 4.26 -3.24 6.40
C TYR A 97 3.08 -2.44 5.82
N ILE A 98 3.27 -1.79 4.66
CA ILE A 98 2.20 -1.06 3.96
C ILE A 98 1.00 -1.98 3.68
N ALA A 99 1.25 -3.19 3.17
CA ALA A 99 0.20 -4.15 2.85
C ALA A 99 -0.57 -4.61 4.10
N ALA A 100 0.13 -4.85 5.22
CA ALA A 100 -0.48 -5.25 6.49
C ALA A 100 -1.38 -4.13 7.03
N GLU A 101 -0.89 -2.89 7.09
CA GLU A 101 -1.65 -1.74 7.56
C GLU A 101 -2.88 -1.46 6.68
N PHE A 102 -2.75 -1.63 5.36
CA PHE A 102 -3.88 -1.52 4.44
C PHE A 102 -4.92 -2.63 4.65
N ALA A 103 -4.48 -3.88 4.89
CA ALA A 103 -5.37 -5.01 5.14
C ALA A 103 -6.13 -4.87 6.46
N ASP A 104 -5.44 -4.46 7.53
CA ASP A 104 -6.06 -4.21 8.85
C ASP A 104 -7.08 -3.08 8.75
N TYR A 105 -6.73 -2.01 8.04
CA TYR A 105 -7.67 -0.94 7.74
C TYR A 105 -8.90 -1.44 6.96
N GLY A 106 -8.70 -2.28 5.94
CA GLY A 106 -9.78 -2.90 5.17
C GLY A 106 -10.74 -3.70 6.05
N LYS A 107 -10.21 -4.49 6.99
CA LYS A 107 -11.00 -5.26 7.96
C LYS A 107 -11.80 -4.34 8.90
N MET A 108 -11.16 -3.33 9.48
CA MET A 108 -11.84 -2.33 10.34
C MET A 108 -12.97 -1.61 9.59
N ARG A 109 -12.77 -1.31 8.30
CA ARG A 109 -13.77 -0.66 7.45
C ARG A 109 -14.96 -1.58 7.18
N LEU A 110 -14.72 -2.86 6.85
CA LEU A 110 -15.79 -3.85 6.69
C LEU A 110 -16.60 -4.04 7.97
N ASP A 111 -15.92 -4.14 9.13
CA ASP A 111 -16.58 -4.25 10.45
C ASP A 111 -17.41 -3.01 10.80
N ARG A 112 -16.99 -1.82 10.35
CA ARG A 112 -17.79 -0.60 10.49
C ARG A 112 -19.03 -0.63 9.61
N MET A 113 -18.89 -1.05 8.35
CA MET A 113 -20.00 -1.16 7.40
C MET A 113 -21.04 -2.19 7.85
N ALA A 114 -20.59 -3.34 8.37
CA ALA A 114 -21.46 -4.38 8.90
C ALA A 114 -22.32 -3.87 10.09
N ARG A 115 -21.75 -3.05 10.97
CA ARG A 115 -22.49 -2.42 12.08
C ARG A 115 -23.54 -1.41 11.60
N ILE A 116 -23.22 -0.62 10.58
CA ILE A 116 -24.18 0.36 10.01
C ILE A 116 -25.34 -0.36 9.30
N GLY A 117 -25.11 -1.52 8.68
CA GLY A 117 -26.15 -2.33 8.05
C GLY A 117 -26.94 -3.22 9.01
N GLY A 118 -26.47 -3.41 10.25
CA GLY A 118 -27.07 -4.30 11.26
C GLY A 118 -28.11 -3.64 12.16
N ASP A 119 -28.17 -2.31 12.24
CA ASP A 119 -29.15 -1.57 13.06
C ASP A 119 -30.49 -1.32 12.32
N ALA A 120 -30.79 -2.12 11.30
CA ALA A 120 -32.00 -2.00 10.47
C ALA A 120 -33.06 -3.08 10.75
N GLU A 121 -32.96 -3.82 11.85
CA GLU A 121 -34.01 -4.75 12.34
C GLU A 121 -34.85 -4.16 13.49
#